data_AF-A0A4R4E1P3-F1
#
_entry.id   AF-A0A4R4E1P3-F1
#
_cell.length_a   1.000
_cell.length_b   1.000
_cell.length_c   1.000
_cell.angle_alpha   90.00
_cell.angle_beta   90.00
_cell.angle_gamma   90.00
#
_symmetry.space_group_name_H-M   'P 1'
#
loop_
_entity.id
_entity.type
_entity.pdbx_description
1 polymer ?
#
loop_
_entity_poly.entity_id
_entity_poly.type
_entity_poly.pdbx_seq_one_letter_code
_entity_poly.pdbx_strand_id
1 'polypeptide(L)'
;MDRILKVYSKPGCLFAELSFFYDRPGQAGGKLTLYNAIEYDYGDGDVSYSVYPLYEQELHLPYRRFARIEEAQAYDRDLVRKQLGHEMKAEVNYTYVYPEDPVLVRYVLENHLGCQGIFDIRYSFIGNTKTMSFRSGEHAKKDWDVNAGALDSNIDCILQVPVPQHDGEIGHINYHDLRKLETHY
;
A
#
# COMPACT_ATOMS: atom_id res chain seq x y z
N MET A 1 -5.93 -3.35 1.18
CA MET A 1 -6.36 -1.97 1.42
C MET A 1 -5.21 -0.99 1.27
N ASP A 2 -3.97 -1.45 1.46
CA ASP A 2 -2.75 -0.76 1.08
C ASP A 2 -2.90 -0.11 -0.30
N ARG A 3 -2.48 1.14 -0.40
CA ARG A 3 -2.61 1.96 -1.61
C ARG A 3 -1.71 3.18 -1.48
N ILE A 4 -1.42 3.79 -2.62
CA ILE A 4 -0.63 5.02 -2.70
C ILE A 4 -1.45 6.02 -3.51
N LEU A 5 -1.71 7.18 -2.93
CA LEU A 5 -2.31 8.30 -3.61
C LEU A 5 -1.22 9.31 -3.97
N LYS A 6 -1.01 9.53 -5.27
CA LYS A 6 -0.13 10.57 -5.79
C LYS A 6 -0.94 11.81 -6.15
N VAL A 7 -0.44 12.97 -5.73
CA VAL A 7 -1.06 14.27 -5.97
C VAL A 7 -0.10 15.08 -6.83
N TYR A 8 -0.59 15.54 -7.98
CA TYR A 8 0.19 16.32 -8.94
C TYR A 8 -0.33 17.75 -8.99
N SER A 9 0.57 18.72 -9.04
CA SER A 9 0.25 20.12 -9.32
C SER A 9 0.63 20.46 -10.75
N LYS A 10 0.00 21.46 -11.38
CA LYS A 10 0.49 22.00 -12.65
C LYS A 10 1.96 22.47 -12.50
N PRO A 11 2.84 22.17 -13.47
CA PRO A 11 2.59 21.64 -14.84
C PRO A 11 2.50 20.10 -14.97
N GLY A 12 2.42 19.36 -13.87
CA GLY A 12 2.43 17.89 -13.85
C GLY A 12 3.47 17.31 -12.88
N CYS A 13 4.01 18.15 -11.99
CA CYS A 13 4.99 17.73 -11.00
C CYS A 13 4.31 17.03 -9.84
N LEU A 14 4.95 15.99 -9.30
CA LEU A 14 4.50 15.35 -8.07
C LEU A 14 4.60 16.36 -6.93
N PHE A 15 3.46 16.62 -6.28
CA PHE A 15 3.31 17.56 -5.17
C PHE A 15 3.30 16.82 -3.84
N ALA A 16 2.54 15.72 -3.75
CA ALA A 16 2.48 14.92 -2.55
C ALA A 16 2.25 13.44 -2.87
N GLU A 17 2.70 12.56 -1.99
CA GLU A 17 2.39 11.15 -1.99
C GLU A 17 1.85 10.76 -0.61
N LEU A 18 0.73 10.05 -0.59
CA LEU A 18 0.15 9.49 0.63
C LEU A 18 0.06 7.97 0.48
N SER A 19 0.97 7.28 1.16
CA SER A 19 0.98 5.83 1.25
C SER A 19 0.17 5.36 2.44
N PHE A 20 -0.66 4.34 2.26
CA PHE A 20 -1.48 3.74 3.31
C PHE A 20 -1.04 2.31 3.56
N PHE A 21 -0.93 1.92 4.83
CA PHE A 21 -0.46 0.60 5.24
C PHE A 21 -1.42 -0.02 6.24
N TYR A 22 -1.87 -1.24 5.96
CA TYR A 22 -2.70 -2.06 6.85
C TYR A 22 -1.93 -3.31 7.24
N ASP A 23 -0.71 -3.08 7.73
CA ASP A 23 0.26 -4.12 8.03
C ASP A 23 0.03 -4.79 9.41
N ARG A 24 -1.00 -4.38 10.16
CA ARG A 24 -1.36 -4.91 11.48
C ARG A 24 -2.88 -5.13 11.59
N PRO A 25 -3.34 -6.18 12.30
CA PRO A 25 -4.77 -6.43 12.49
C PRO A 25 -5.46 -5.24 13.17
N GLY A 26 -6.52 -4.73 12.55
CA GLY A 26 -7.33 -3.63 13.11
C GLY A 26 -6.59 -2.30 13.25
N GLN A 27 -5.45 -2.11 12.59
CA GLN A 27 -4.67 -0.87 12.62
C GLN A 27 -4.43 -0.35 11.21
N ALA A 28 -4.34 0.97 11.07
CA ALA A 28 -4.02 1.64 9.82
C ALA A 28 -2.95 2.70 10.08
N GLY A 29 -1.95 2.75 9.20
CA GLY A 29 -0.94 3.79 9.17
C GLY A 29 -0.95 4.50 7.82
N GLY A 30 -0.35 5.67 7.78
CA GLY A 30 -0.02 6.34 6.53
C GLY A 30 1.34 7.02 6.60
N LYS A 31 1.93 7.25 5.44
CA LYS A 31 3.10 8.11 5.27
C LYS A 31 2.76 9.16 4.23
N LEU A 32 2.85 10.42 4.63
CA LEU A 32 2.70 11.56 3.75
C LEU A 32 4.09 12.09 3.40
N THR A 33 4.38 12.17 2.11
CA THR A 33 5.59 12.81 1.60
C THR A 33 5.18 14.02 0.79
N LEU A 34 5.65 15.20 1.18
CA LEU A 34 5.51 16.44 0.42
C LEU A 34 6.74 16.63 -0.45
N TYR A 35 6.53 17.07 -1.69
CA TYR A 35 7.60 17.28 -2.66
C TYR A 35 7.69 18.76 -3.06
N ASN A 36 8.92 19.19 -3.35
CA ASN A 36 9.19 20.49 -3.95
C ASN A 36 9.65 20.29 -5.41
N ALA A 37 9.06 21.06 -6.31
CA ALA A 37 9.47 21.11 -7.71
C ALA A 37 10.34 22.34 -7.95
N ILE A 38 11.53 22.12 -8.50
CA ILE A 38 12.48 23.18 -8.87
C ILE A 38 12.47 23.30 -10.39
N GLU A 39 12.15 24.50 -10.87
CA GLU A 39 12.15 24.85 -12.29
C GLU A 39 13.57 25.22 -12.75
N TYR A 40 13.96 24.69 -13.91
CA TYR A 40 15.19 25.02 -14.61
C TYR A 40 14.84 25.57 -15.99
N ASP A 41 15.26 26.81 -16.24
CA ASP A 41 15.17 27.46 -17.54
C ASP A 41 16.57 27.45 -18.18
N TYR A 42 16.69 26.79 -19.32
CA TYR A 42 17.96 26.67 -20.06
C TYR A 42 18.16 27.81 -21.08
N GLY A 43 17.24 28.78 -21.14
CA GLY A 43 17.36 29.99 -21.96
C GLY A 43 17.02 29.80 -23.45
N ASP A 44 16.63 28.60 -23.85
CA ASP A 44 16.16 28.19 -25.18
C ASP A 44 14.63 28.00 -25.25
N GLY A 45 13.93 28.27 -24.15
CA GLY A 45 12.48 28.09 -24.03
C GLY A 45 12.07 26.71 -23.52
N ASP A 46 13.02 25.81 -23.29
CA ASP A 46 12.77 24.53 -22.64
C ASP A 46 12.82 24.69 -21.12
N VAL A 47 11.66 24.43 -20.50
CA VAL A 47 11.50 24.44 -19.04
C VAL A 47 11.48 23.00 -18.54
N SER A 48 12.41 22.68 -17.64
CA SER A 48 12.47 21.38 -16.98
C SER A 48 12.19 21.51 -15.48
N TYR A 49 11.66 20.45 -14.88
CA TYR A 49 11.36 20.41 -13.45
C TYR A 49 12.06 19.20 -12.80
N SER A 50 12.79 19.47 -11.73
CA SER A 50 13.27 18.40 -10.84
C SER A 50 12.43 18.37 -9.57
N VAL A 51 11.99 17.18 -9.17
CA VAL A 51 11.10 16.99 -8.02
C VAL A 51 11.85 16.25 -6.91
N TYR A 52 11.90 16.85 -5.72
CA TYR A 52 12.61 16.31 -4.57
C TYR A 52 11.69 16.21 -3.34
N PRO A 53 11.85 15.17 -2.51
CA PRO A 53 11.13 15.10 -1.24
C PRO A 53 11.56 16.27 -0.36
N LEU A 54 10.58 17.04 0.11
CA LEU A 54 10.78 18.18 1.00
C LEU A 54 10.63 17.76 2.46
N TYR A 55 9.58 16.99 2.74
CA TYR A 55 9.21 16.60 4.09
C TYR A 55 8.46 15.26 4.09
N GLU A 56 8.66 14.47 5.15
CA GLU A 56 7.95 13.22 5.38
C GLU A 56 7.30 13.20 6.76
N GLN A 57 6.05 12.71 6.81
CA GLN A 57 5.25 12.58 8.02
C GLN A 57 4.67 11.17 8.13
N GLU A 58 4.82 10.55 9.29
CA GLU A 58 4.02 9.38 9.65
C GLU A 58 2.66 9.81 10.21
N LEU A 59 1.60 9.15 9.76
CA LEU A 59 0.23 9.40 10.15
C LEU A 59 -0.35 8.18 10.86
N HIS A 60 -0.87 8.40 12.07
CA HIS A 60 -1.73 7.43 12.74
C HIS A 60 -3.15 7.60 12.23
N LEU A 61 -3.66 6.59 11.53
CA LEU A 61 -4.99 6.64 10.92
C LEU A 61 -5.96 5.75 11.68
N PRO A 62 -7.23 6.16 11.86
CA PRO A 62 -8.23 5.27 12.40
C PRO A 62 -8.44 4.10 11.42
N TYR A 63 -8.48 2.88 11.95
CA TYR A 63 -8.80 1.71 11.13
C TYR A 63 -10.23 1.84 10.60
N ARG A 64 -10.39 1.69 9.29
CA ARG A 64 -11.68 1.78 8.61
C ARG A 64 -11.74 0.76 7.48
N ARG A 65 -12.84 0.02 7.43
CA ARG A 65 -13.22 -0.77 6.25
C ARG A 65 -14.07 0.09 5.32
N PHE A 66 -13.79 0.03 4.03
CA PHE A 66 -14.57 0.71 3.00
C PHE A 66 -15.39 -0.32 2.25
N ALA A 67 -16.64 0.02 1.93
CA ALA A 67 -17.47 -0.87 1.13
C ALA A 67 -17.18 -0.74 -0.36
N ARG A 68 -16.67 0.43 -0.78
CA ARG A 68 -16.45 0.80 -2.19
C ARG A 68 -15.17 1.60 -2.38
N ILE A 69 -14.59 1.53 -3.58
CA ILE A 69 -13.36 2.26 -3.93
C ILE A 69 -13.59 3.76 -3.86
N GLU A 70 -14.76 4.24 -4.31
CA GLU A 70 -15.09 5.68 -4.34
C GLU A 70 -15.13 6.28 -2.93
N GLU A 71 -15.56 5.51 -1.92
CA GLU A 71 -15.55 5.94 -0.53
C GLU A 71 -14.12 6.10 0.01
N ALA A 72 -13.24 5.14 -0.33
CA ALA A 72 -11.82 5.22 0.01
C ALA A 72 -11.16 6.42 -0.68
N GLN A 73 -11.44 6.64 -1.97
CA GLN A 73 -10.92 7.78 -2.72
C GLN A 73 -11.36 9.13 -2.14
N ALA A 74 -12.64 9.25 -1.77
CA ALA A 74 -13.16 10.46 -1.15
C ALA A 74 -12.49 10.73 0.20
N TYR A 75 -12.30 9.69 1.02
CA TYR A 75 -11.59 9.77 2.29
C TYR A 75 -10.12 10.21 2.11
N ASP A 76 -9.41 9.61 1.16
CA ASP A 76 -8.00 9.93 0.92
C ASP A 76 -7.79 11.37 0.46
N ARG A 77 -8.67 11.86 -0.43
CA ARG A 77 -8.66 13.25 -0.90
C ARG A 77 -8.94 14.24 0.22
N ASP A 78 -9.91 13.92 1.08
CA ASP A 78 -10.21 14.73 2.26
C ASP A 78 -9.03 14.77 3.24
N LEU A 79 -8.37 13.63 3.44
CA LEU A 79 -7.18 13.54 4.28
C LEU A 79 -6.03 14.40 3.74
N VAL A 80 -5.74 14.35 2.43
CA VAL A 80 -4.74 15.23 1.80
C VAL A 80 -5.08 16.70 2.03
N ARG A 81 -6.33 17.11 1.80
CA ARG A 81 -6.76 18.50 2.01
C ARG A 81 -6.62 18.96 3.46
N LYS A 82 -6.86 18.07 4.42
CA LYS A 82 -6.70 18.36 5.85
C LYS A 82 -5.24 18.49 6.26
N GLN A 83 -4.37 17.64 5.73
CA GLN A 83 -2.94 17.63 6.09
C GLN A 83 -2.14 18.72 5.36
N LEU A 84 -2.49 18.99 4.09
CA LEU A 84 -1.71 19.88 3.21
C LEU A 84 -2.47 21.14 2.80
N GLY A 85 -3.60 21.46 3.44
CA GLY A 85 -4.48 22.55 3.02
C GLY A 85 -3.80 23.93 3.02
N HIS A 86 -2.78 24.13 3.86
CA HIS A 86 -2.02 25.37 3.93
C HIS A 86 -0.96 25.47 2.80
N GLU A 87 -0.43 24.34 2.37
CA GLU A 87 0.56 24.18 1.32
C GLU A 87 -0.10 24.19 -0.08
N MET A 88 -1.38 23.84 -0.14
CA MET A 88 -2.17 23.85 -1.37
C MET A 88 -2.54 25.29 -1.77
N LYS A 89 -2.06 25.73 -2.92
CA LYS A 89 -2.37 27.07 -3.47
C LYS A 89 -3.76 27.06 -4.10
N ALA A 90 -4.62 28.00 -3.71
CA ALA A 90 -6.00 28.10 -4.19
C ALA A 90 -6.13 28.23 -5.73
N GLU A 91 -5.12 28.81 -6.37
CA GLU A 91 -5.08 29.05 -7.82
C GLU A 91 -4.54 27.83 -8.62
N VAL A 92 -4.04 26.81 -7.93
CA VAL A 92 -3.43 25.63 -8.54
C VAL A 92 -4.43 24.47 -8.57
N ASN A 93 -4.60 23.88 -9.75
CA ASN A 93 -5.36 22.64 -9.88
C ASN A 93 -4.48 21.45 -9.49
N TYR A 94 -5.00 20.62 -8.58
CA TYR A 94 -4.36 19.39 -8.12
C TYR A 94 -5.07 18.16 -8.67
N THR A 95 -4.30 17.24 -9.25
CA THR A 95 -4.78 15.97 -9.80
C THR A 95 -4.41 14.82 -8.87
N TYR A 96 -5.36 13.92 -8.61
CA TYR A 96 -5.22 12.81 -7.68
C TYR A 96 -5.18 11.50 -8.46
N VAL A 97 -4.08 10.76 -8.37
CA VAL A 97 -3.80 9.57 -9.18
C VAL A 97 -3.42 8.41 -8.29
N TYR A 98 -3.97 7.24 -8.57
CA TYR A 98 -3.54 5.98 -7.98
C TYR A 98 -2.73 5.21 -9.03
N PRO A 99 -1.65 4.52 -8.65
CA PRO A 99 -0.96 3.61 -9.55
C PRO A 99 -1.92 2.55 -10.13
N GLU A 100 -1.85 2.33 -11.44
CA GLU A 100 -2.67 1.31 -12.11
C GLU A 100 -2.07 -0.08 -11.98
N ASP A 101 -0.73 -0.14 -12.06
CA ASP A 101 0.03 -1.39 -12.02
C ASP A 101 -0.18 -2.16 -10.71
N PRO A 102 -0.43 -3.47 -10.78
CA PRO A 102 -0.54 -4.29 -9.58
C PRO A 102 0.77 -4.35 -8.79
N VAL A 103 0.69 -4.09 -7.50
CA VAL A 103 1.83 -4.19 -6.58
C VAL A 103 1.94 -5.64 -6.08
N LEU A 104 3.17 -6.18 -6.10
CA LEU A 104 3.50 -7.46 -5.47
C LEU A 104 4.07 -7.21 -4.07
N VAL A 105 3.44 -7.79 -3.06
CA VAL A 105 3.93 -7.80 -1.68
C VAL A 105 4.12 -9.24 -1.26
N ARG A 106 5.24 -9.52 -0.59
CA ARG A 106 5.59 -10.85 -0.10
C ARG A 106 5.68 -10.85 1.42
N TYR A 107 5.12 -11.87 2.05
CA TYR A 107 5.29 -12.15 3.48
C TYR A 107 5.91 -13.52 3.66
N VAL A 108 6.82 -13.63 4.62
CA VAL A 108 7.34 -14.91 5.10
C VAL A 108 6.65 -15.24 6.41
N LEU A 109 6.16 -16.47 6.53
CA LEU A 109 5.65 -17.01 7.78
C LEU A 109 6.72 -17.88 8.42
N GLU A 110 7.28 -17.42 9.51
CA GLU A 110 8.41 -18.03 10.19
C GLU A 110 8.22 -17.92 11.70
N ASN A 111 8.34 -19.05 12.39
CA ASN A 111 8.29 -19.09 13.85
C ASN A 111 9.58 -19.69 14.40
N HIS A 112 9.63 -19.94 15.71
CA HIS A 112 10.81 -20.51 16.38
C HIS A 112 11.21 -21.92 15.90
N LEU A 113 10.35 -22.63 15.18
CA LEU A 113 10.62 -23.97 14.62
C LEU A 113 11.10 -23.91 13.16
N GLY A 114 10.91 -22.78 12.48
CA GLY A 114 11.42 -22.55 11.13
C GLY A 114 10.44 -21.83 10.21
N CYS A 115 10.78 -21.84 8.91
CA CYS A 115 9.97 -21.24 7.85
C CYS A 115 8.81 -22.18 7.47
N GLN A 116 7.58 -21.74 7.67
CA GLN A 116 6.37 -22.50 7.33
C GLN A 116 5.95 -22.27 5.87
N GLY A 117 6.25 -21.10 5.31
CA GLY A 117 5.94 -20.78 3.92
C GLY A 117 5.98 -19.30 3.60
N ILE A 118 5.55 -18.99 2.39
CA ILE A 118 5.57 -17.65 1.82
C ILE A 118 4.18 -17.29 1.28
N PHE A 119 3.74 -16.06 1.53
CA PHE A 119 2.57 -15.46 0.90
C PHE A 119 3.00 -14.47 -0.18
N ASP A 120 2.51 -14.67 -1.40
CA ASP A 120 2.62 -13.73 -2.50
C ASP A 120 1.26 -13.07 -2.75
N ILE A 121 1.18 -11.75 -2.55
CA ILE A 121 -0.03 -10.96 -2.73
C ILE A 121 0.20 -9.97 -3.85
N ARG A 122 -0.54 -10.12 -4.95
CA ARG A 122 -0.62 -9.14 -6.03
C ARG A 122 -1.94 -8.41 -5.96
N TYR A 123 -1.91 -7.08 -5.92
CA TYR A 123 -3.14 -6.28 -5.85
C TYR A 123 -3.06 -4.99 -6.64
N SER A 124 -4.20 -4.55 -7.19
CA SER A 124 -4.38 -3.21 -7.76
C SER A 124 -5.53 -2.54 -7.04
N PHE A 125 -5.27 -1.39 -6.41
CA PHE A 125 -6.31 -0.63 -5.71
C PHE A 125 -7.38 -0.14 -6.69
N ILE A 126 -6.96 0.52 -7.78
CA ILE A 126 -7.91 1.07 -8.75
C ILE A 126 -8.64 -0.03 -9.54
N GLY A 127 -7.96 -1.15 -9.83
CA GLY A 127 -8.58 -2.32 -10.45
C GLY A 127 -9.48 -3.11 -9.49
N ASN A 128 -9.47 -2.80 -8.19
CA ASN A 128 -10.12 -3.55 -7.12
C ASN A 128 -9.82 -5.07 -7.15
N THR A 129 -8.61 -5.43 -7.54
CA THR A 129 -8.18 -6.83 -7.63
C THR A 129 -7.18 -7.17 -6.54
N LYS A 130 -7.29 -8.36 -5.97
CA LYS A 130 -6.27 -8.95 -5.11
C LYS A 130 -6.24 -10.46 -5.30
N THR A 131 -5.09 -10.96 -5.67
CA THR A 131 -4.80 -12.39 -5.74
C THR A 131 -3.71 -12.70 -4.72
N MET A 132 -3.90 -13.72 -3.91
CA MET A 132 -2.95 -14.17 -2.91
C MET A 132 -2.67 -15.65 -3.11
N SER A 133 -1.40 -16.04 -3.03
CA SER A 133 -1.00 -17.44 -2.98
C SER A 133 -0.13 -17.69 -1.76
N PHE A 134 -0.36 -18.81 -1.09
CA PHE A 134 0.48 -19.35 -0.05
C PHE A 134 1.20 -20.58 -0.59
N ARG A 135 2.53 -20.60 -0.43
CA ARG A 135 3.40 -21.71 -0.80
C ARG A 135 4.05 -22.26 0.46
N SER A 136 3.74 -23.51 0.79
CA SER A 136 4.28 -24.15 1.99
C SER A 136 5.76 -24.50 1.79
N GLY A 137 6.57 -24.32 2.84
CA GLY A 137 7.98 -24.73 2.84
C GLY A 137 8.17 -26.26 2.85
N GLU A 138 7.26 -27.00 3.49
CA GLU A 138 7.41 -28.44 3.75
C GLU A 138 6.30 -29.28 3.12
N HIS A 139 5.16 -28.69 2.79
CA HIS A 139 3.95 -29.41 2.38
C HIS A 139 3.28 -28.81 1.13
N ALA A 140 3.92 -28.95 -0.04
CA ALA A 140 3.40 -28.40 -1.31
C ALA A 140 1.94 -28.80 -1.66
N LYS A 141 1.46 -29.96 -1.17
CA LYS A 141 0.05 -30.38 -1.34
C LYS A 141 -0.96 -29.49 -0.60
N LYS A 142 -0.49 -28.62 0.29
CA LYS A 142 -1.28 -27.70 1.12
C LYS A 142 -1.04 -26.24 0.72
N ASP A 143 -0.47 -26.02 -0.46
CA ASP A 143 -0.49 -24.70 -1.09
C ASP A 143 -1.93 -24.21 -1.22
N TRP A 144 -2.11 -22.90 -1.11
CA TRP A 144 -3.43 -22.31 -1.03
C TRP A 144 -3.50 -21.03 -1.86
N ASP A 145 -4.54 -20.89 -2.67
CA ASP A 145 -4.77 -19.71 -3.49
C ASP A 145 -6.09 -19.02 -3.06
N VAL A 146 -6.07 -17.70 -2.90
CA VAL A 146 -7.21 -16.87 -2.49
C VAL A 146 -7.38 -15.71 -3.46
N ASN A 147 -8.62 -15.45 -3.83
CA ASN A 147 -9.02 -14.22 -4.50
C ASN A 147 -9.83 -13.37 -3.52
N ALA A 148 -9.48 -12.08 -3.41
CA ALA A 148 -10.14 -11.12 -2.53
C ALA A 148 -10.26 -9.76 -3.24
N GLY A 149 -10.94 -8.80 -2.61
CA GLY A 149 -10.99 -7.42 -3.09
C GLY A 149 -9.72 -6.64 -2.70
N ALA A 150 -9.40 -5.57 -3.41
CA ALA A 150 -8.28 -4.71 -3.01
C ALA A 150 -8.56 -3.95 -1.68
N LEU A 151 -9.84 -3.82 -1.33
CA LEU A 151 -10.28 -3.20 -0.08
C LEU A 151 -10.01 -4.05 1.16
N ASP A 152 -9.84 -5.36 1.03
CA ASP A 152 -9.43 -6.21 2.14
C ASP A 152 -7.96 -5.95 2.48
N SER A 153 -7.63 -5.90 3.78
CA SER A 153 -6.23 -5.74 4.19
C SER A 153 -5.44 -7.02 3.89
N ASN A 154 -4.15 -6.88 3.57
CA ASN A 154 -3.31 -8.02 3.27
C ASN A 154 -3.23 -8.98 4.48
N ILE A 155 -3.13 -8.42 5.68
CA ILE A 155 -3.11 -9.19 6.93
C ILE A 155 -4.44 -9.91 7.18
N ASP A 156 -5.58 -9.23 7.01
CA ASP A 156 -6.89 -9.89 7.19
C ASP A 156 -7.07 -11.06 6.23
N CYS A 157 -6.55 -10.96 4.99
CA CYS A 157 -6.55 -12.08 4.04
C CYS A 157 -5.64 -13.22 4.50
N ILE A 158 -4.39 -12.91 4.90
CA ILE A 158 -3.41 -13.92 5.33
C ILE A 158 -3.95 -14.73 6.50
N LEU A 159 -4.48 -14.06 7.54
CA LEU A 159 -4.93 -14.71 8.77
C LEU A 159 -6.10 -15.68 8.59
N GLN A 160 -6.77 -15.67 7.42
CA GLN A 160 -7.84 -16.61 7.08
C GLN A 160 -7.33 -17.89 6.40
N VAL A 161 -6.06 -17.95 6.00
CA VAL A 161 -5.50 -19.10 5.29
C VAL A 161 -5.26 -20.27 6.26
N PRO A 162 -5.77 -21.48 5.96
CA PRO A 162 -5.47 -22.66 6.74
C PRO A 162 -4.04 -23.12 6.46
N VAL A 163 -3.11 -22.83 7.38
CA VAL A 163 -1.69 -23.16 7.23
C VAL A 163 -1.35 -24.44 7.99
N PRO A 164 -0.62 -25.39 7.38
CA PRO A 164 -0.09 -26.53 8.11
C PRO A 164 0.99 -26.13 9.13
N GLN A 165 0.87 -26.66 10.34
CA GLN A 165 1.93 -26.62 11.34
C GLN A 165 2.95 -27.75 11.09
N HIS A 166 4.05 -27.78 11.85
CA HIS A 166 5.13 -28.77 11.69
C HIS A 166 4.71 -30.23 11.92
N ASP A 167 3.64 -30.47 12.68
CA ASP A 167 3.05 -31.80 12.85
C ASP A 167 2.16 -32.21 11.66
N GLY A 168 1.95 -31.31 10.69
CA GLY A 168 1.08 -31.50 9.55
C GLY A 168 -0.40 -31.23 9.84
N GLU A 169 -0.78 -30.76 11.03
CA GLU A 169 -2.16 -30.36 11.30
C GLU A 169 -2.43 -28.93 10.83
N ILE A 170 -3.69 -28.60 10.53
CA ILE A 170 -4.07 -27.23 10.15
C ILE A 170 -4.16 -26.39 11.42
N GLY A 171 -3.37 -25.33 11.49
CA GLY A 171 -3.36 -24.39 12.61
C GLY A 171 -3.79 -22.98 12.22
N HIS A 172 -3.73 -22.09 13.21
CA HIS A 172 -3.93 -20.65 13.01
C HIS A 172 -2.59 -19.94 12.84
N ILE A 173 -2.58 -18.90 12.01
CA ILE A 173 -1.42 -18.02 11.84
C ILE A 173 -1.37 -17.04 13.01
N ASN A 174 -0.22 -16.97 13.70
CA ASN A 174 0.06 -15.87 14.59
C ASN A 174 0.64 -14.70 13.77
N TYR A 175 0.03 -13.52 13.89
CA TYR A 175 0.52 -12.31 13.20
C TYR A 175 1.98 -12.01 13.49
N HIS A 176 2.46 -12.29 14.71
CA HIS A 176 3.84 -12.02 15.11
C HIS A 176 4.88 -12.88 14.38
N ASP A 177 4.46 -13.98 13.75
CA ASP A 177 5.30 -14.87 12.96
C ASP A 177 5.36 -14.42 11.48
N LEU A 178 4.64 -13.35 11.11
CA LEU A 178 4.65 -12.79 9.76
C LEU A 178 5.69 -11.68 9.64
N ARG A 179 6.55 -11.81 8.62
CA ARG A 179 7.50 -10.77 8.23
C ARG A 179 7.23 -10.33 6.79
N LYS A 180 6.88 -9.06 6.61
CA LYS A 180 6.78 -8.42 5.29
C LYS A 180 8.18 -8.26 4.71
N LEU A 181 8.39 -8.71 3.48
CA LEU A 181 9.62 -8.44 2.74
C LEU A 181 9.53 -7.09 2.05
N GLU A 182 10.69 -6.51 1.71
CA GLU A 182 10.74 -5.26 0.96
C GLU A 182 9.97 -5.39 -0.36
N THR A 183 9.19 -4.35 -0.66
CA THR A 183 8.40 -4.29 -1.89
C THR A 183 9.33 -3.90 -3.03
N HIS A 184 9.50 -4.79 -4.01
CA HIS A 184 10.20 -4.46 -5.24
C HIS A 184 9.17 -3.89 -6.22
N TYR A 185 9.42 -2.65 -6.66
CA TYR A 185 8.65 -1.95 -7.68
C TYR A 185 9.26 -2.16 -9.07
#